data_AF-A0A9D2UGS8-F1
#
_entry.id   AF-A0A9D2UGS8-F1
#
_cell.length_a   1.000
_cell.length_b   1.000
_cell.length_c   1.000
_cell.angle_alpha   90.00
_cell.angle_beta   90.00
_cell.angle_gamma   90.00
#
_symmetry.space_group_name_H-M   'P 1'
#
loop_
_entity.id
_entity.type
_entity.pdbx_description
1 polymer ?
#
loop_
_entity_poly.entity_id
_entity_poly.type
_entity_poly.pdbx_seq_one_letter_code
_entity_poly.pdbx_strand_id
1 'polypeptide(L)'
;MILRALYDYYHRRGETVAQGWGSERITFVILIERDGTLVGMMDTRKDDKTPKSFVVVKSNGRTSAPLPNILWDNAEYVLGLSKDMIKALHHAADTGTPCPVETDAKVACKHRLFVEKVNELAGKYPGNESFRAVALFYDRQQHKSLPEDPLWKELARKPTVNLSFQVRGHDEIVAQDADLQDYVASMSHRGDGDADLPVCLVTGRKALPAEVTSSTPIYQSKATAKLVAFQVNSGYDSYGNRQGLNAPISREAESAYTNALKHLLDRRSGNNFIVGNRTFVFWASSDDEASRSTE
;
A
#
# COMPACT_ATOMS: atom_id res chain seq x y z
N MET A 1 17.36 19.74 -8.94
CA MET A 1 16.50 18.68 -9.52
C MET A 1 15.37 18.39 -8.53
N ILE A 2 14.12 18.20 -8.99
CA ILE A 2 12.94 18.07 -8.11
C ILE A 2 13.03 16.89 -7.12
N LEU A 3 13.53 15.73 -7.55
CA LEU A 3 13.62 14.55 -6.66
C LEU A 3 14.57 14.78 -5.49
N ARG A 4 15.66 15.54 -5.71
CA ARG A 4 16.58 15.92 -4.64
C ARG A 4 15.92 16.85 -3.64
N ALA A 5 15.18 17.84 -4.11
CA ALA A 5 14.50 18.77 -3.23
C ALA A 5 13.38 18.10 -2.40
N LEU A 6 12.68 17.12 -2.97
CA LEU A 6 11.73 16.27 -2.25
C LEU A 6 12.42 15.33 -1.25
N TYR A 7 13.58 14.77 -1.61
CA TYR A 7 14.41 13.98 -0.70
C TYR A 7 14.89 14.81 0.51
N ASP A 8 15.40 16.02 0.26
CA ASP A 8 15.86 16.91 1.32
C ASP A 8 14.69 17.36 2.21
N TYR A 9 13.51 17.66 1.63
CA TYR A 9 12.29 17.96 2.39
C TYR A 9 11.84 16.82 3.29
N TYR A 10 11.89 15.57 2.79
CA TYR A 10 11.56 14.37 3.56
C TYR A 10 12.41 14.27 4.84
N HIS A 11 13.73 14.37 4.69
CA HIS A 11 14.65 14.28 5.82
C HIS A 11 14.55 15.47 6.78
N ARG A 12 14.32 16.68 6.25
CA ARG A 12 14.14 17.88 7.07
C ARG A 12 12.95 17.75 8.02
N ARG A 13 11.82 17.20 7.55
CA ARG A 13 10.63 17.02 8.40
C ARG A 13 10.79 15.97 9.49
N GLY A 14 11.92 15.26 9.51
CA GLY A 14 12.10 14.11 10.40
C GLY A 14 11.10 13.00 10.11
N GLU A 15 10.56 12.90 8.89
CA GLU A 15 9.73 11.75 8.53
C GLU A 15 10.61 10.49 8.57
N THR A 16 10.31 9.59 9.51
CA THR A 16 11.06 8.36 9.77
C THR A 16 10.39 7.13 9.16
N VAL A 17 9.68 7.27 8.05
CA VAL A 17 9.12 6.09 7.37
C VAL A 17 10.28 5.28 6.81
N ALA A 18 10.54 4.13 7.42
CA ALA A 18 11.66 3.27 7.06
C ALA A 18 11.60 2.84 5.58
N GLN A 19 12.74 2.51 4.99
CA GLN A 19 12.79 2.02 3.61
C GLN A 19 11.85 0.82 3.44
N GLY A 20 11.05 0.83 2.37
CA GLY A 20 10.04 -0.20 2.11
C GLY A 20 8.69 0.04 2.82
N TRP A 21 8.58 1.09 3.63
CA TRP A 21 7.33 1.52 4.29
C TRP A 21 6.76 2.78 3.64
N GLY A 22 5.44 2.94 3.75
CA GLY A 22 4.72 4.05 3.15
C GLY A 22 3.40 4.31 3.83
N SER A 23 2.90 5.52 3.63
CA SER A 23 1.57 5.93 4.09
C SER A 23 0.51 5.44 3.09
N GLU A 24 -0.43 4.62 3.55
CA GLU A 24 -1.55 4.12 2.74
C GLU A 24 -2.89 4.30 3.47
N ARG A 25 -3.95 4.53 2.70
CA ARG A 25 -5.31 4.71 3.23
C ARG A 25 -6.01 3.36 3.28
N ILE A 26 -6.41 2.94 4.48
CA ILE A 26 -7.19 1.72 4.72
C ILE A 26 -8.57 2.12 5.18
N THR A 27 -9.62 1.76 4.43
CA THR A 27 -10.99 2.22 4.71
C THR A 27 -11.68 1.33 5.73
N PHE A 28 -11.52 0.02 5.61
CA PHE A 28 -12.14 -0.94 6.52
C PHE A 28 -11.10 -1.84 7.17
N VAL A 29 -11.28 -2.13 8.45
CA VAL A 29 -10.45 -3.07 9.19
C VAL A 29 -11.33 -4.24 9.60
N ILE A 30 -10.92 -5.45 9.24
CA ILE A 30 -11.58 -6.69 9.64
C ILE A 30 -11.12 -7.02 11.06
N LEU A 31 -12.05 -6.98 12.00
CA LEU A 31 -11.81 -7.30 13.40
C LEU A 31 -11.91 -8.82 13.59
N ILE A 32 -10.86 -9.41 14.13
CA ILE A 32 -10.78 -10.86 14.37
C ILE A 32 -10.36 -11.17 15.80
N GLU A 33 -10.78 -12.31 16.30
CA GLU A 33 -10.26 -12.91 17.52
C GLU A 33 -8.87 -13.53 17.31
N ARG A 34 -8.18 -13.83 18.42
CA ARG A 34 -6.88 -14.53 18.39
C ARG A 34 -6.95 -15.91 17.73
N ASP A 35 -8.11 -16.55 17.72
CA ASP A 35 -8.34 -17.84 17.07
C ASP A 35 -8.79 -17.75 15.60
N GLY A 36 -8.82 -16.52 15.06
CA GLY A 36 -9.23 -16.23 13.69
C GLY A 36 -10.73 -16.01 13.50
N THR A 37 -11.56 -16.11 14.54
CA THR A 37 -13.00 -15.87 14.42
C THR A 37 -13.30 -14.43 14.00
N LEU A 38 -14.19 -14.24 13.02
CA LEU A 38 -14.66 -12.92 12.62
C LEU A 38 -15.49 -12.27 13.72
N VAL A 39 -15.13 -11.05 14.10
CA VAL A 39 -15.93 -10.21 15.00
C VAL A 39 -16.80 -9.24 14.21
N GLY A 40 -16.26 -8.69 13.11
CA GLY A 40 -16.97 -7.78 12.21
C GLY A 40 -16.00 -6.84 11.49
N MET A 41 -16.52 -5.73 10.99
CA MET A 41 -15.74 -4.68 10.34
C MET A 41 -15.76 -3.37 11.14
N MET A 42 -14.68 -2.61 11.03
CA MET A 42 -14.57 -1.25 11.52
C MET A 42 -14.31 -0.29 10.36
N ASP A 43 -15.07 0.80 10.29
CA ASP A 43 -14.83 1.90 9.37
C ASP A 43 -13.81 2.89 9.96
N THR A 44 -12.75 3.20 9.22
CA THR A 44 -11.70 4.12 9.68
C THR A 44 -11.94 5.57 9.26
N ARG A 45 -13.00 5.82 8.48
CA ARG A 45 -13.31 7.15 7.96
C ARG A 45 -13.79 8.06 9.08
N LYS A 46 -13.22 9.26 9.18
CA LYS A 46 -13.69 10.28 10.13
C LYS A 46 -14.97 11.00 9.66
N ASP A 47 -15.22 11.04 8.36
CA ASP A 47 -16.25 11.87 7.73
C ASP A 47 -16.82 11.27 6.41
N ASP A 48 -17.14 9.96 6.37
CA ASP A 48 -17.63 9.18 5.20
C ASP A 48 -16.78 9.26 3.90
N LYS A 49 -15.82 10.18 3.84
CA LYS A 49 -15.04 10.54 2.66
C LYS A 49 -13.58 10.22 2.83
N THR A 50 -13.03 10.38 4.04
CA THR A 50 -11.58 10.32 4.24
C THR A 50 -11.16 9.18 5.16
N PRO A 51 -10.67 8.06 4.60
CA PRO A 51 -10.09 6.96 5.38
C PRO A 51 -8.90 7.42 6.22
N LYS A 52 -8.65 6.73 7.34
CA LYS A 52 -7.42 6.90 8.12
C LYS A 52 -6.22 6.41 7.29
N SER A 53 -5.11 7.12 7.46
CA SER A 53 -3.81 6.76 6.90
C SER A 53 -3.03 5.92 7.92
N PHE A 54 -2.37 4.88 7.43
CA PHE A 54 -1.56 3.96 8.21
C PHE A 54 -0.17 3.83 7.57
N VAL A 55 0.87 3.70 8.40
CA VAL A 55 2.22 3.42 7.93
C VAL A 55 2.36 1.92 7.76
N VAL A 56 2.38 1.44 6.53
CA VAL A 56 2.39 0.01 6.18
C VAL A 56 3.52 -0.28 5.20
N VAL A 57 3.81 -1.56 4.99
CA VAL A 57 4.73 -1.96 3.91
C VAL A 57 4.18 -1.46 2.57
N LYS A 58 5.03 -0.78 1.79
CA LYS A 58 4.65 -0.18 0.51
C LYS A 58 4.02 -1.21 -0.43
N SER A 59 3.11 -0.73 -1.27
CA SER A 59 2.57 -1.58 -2.33
C SER A 59 3.68 -2.06 -3.25
N ASN A 60 3.63 -3.35 -3.62
CA ASN A 60 4.60 -3.99 -4.50
C ASN A 60 4.53 -3.52 -5.98
N GLY A 61 3.81 -2.43 -6.30
CA GLY A 61 3.90 -1.76 -7.60
C GLY A 61 3.47 -2.62 -8.80
N ARG A 62 2.23 -3.12 -8.79
CA ARG A 62 1.66 -4.02 -9.82
C ARG A 62 1.83 -3.49 -11.25
N THR A 63 2.47 -4.26 -12.12
CA THR A 63 2.64 -3.94 -13.55
C THR A 63 1.71 -4.77 -14.45
N SER A 64 1.45 -6.04 -14.12
CA SER A 64 0.45 -6.90 -14.79
C SER A 64 0.19 -8.23 -14.06
N ALA A 65 1.20 -8.79 -13.39
CA ALA A 65 1.06 -10.02 -12.62
C ALA A 65 0.34 -9.80 -11.27
N PRO A 66 -0.50 -10.75 -10.80
CA PRO A 66 -1.04 -10.74 -9.45
C PRO A 66 0.07 -10.72 -8.41
N LEU A 67 0.07 -9.71 -7.54
CA LEU A 67 1.05 -9.56 -6.47
C LEU A 67 0.35 -8.91 -5.26
N PRO A 68 0.16 -9.66 -4.15
CA PRO A 68 -0.50 -9.14 -2.96
C PRO A 68 0.39 -8.11 -2.28
N ASN A 69 -0.25 -7.12 -1.65
CA ASN A 69 0.39 -6.31 -0.64
C ASN A 69 0.45 -7.09 0.69
N ILE A 70 1.27 -6.65 1.65
CA ILE A 70 1.52 -7.40 2.89
C ILE A 70 0.49 -7.02 3.95
N LEU A 71 -0.44 -7.94 4.26
CA LEU A 71 -1.46 -7.81 5.32
C LEU A 71 -2.48 -6.67 5.13
N TRP A 72 -2.52 -6.07 3.94
CA TRP A 72 -3.54 -5.13 3.51
C TRP A 72 -3.72 -5.24 2.00
N ASP A 73 -4.92 -5.04 1.45
CA ASP A 73 -5.16 -4.96 0.00
C ASP A 73 -6.62 -4.58 -0.31
N ASN A 74 -6.99 -4.53 -1.59
CA ASN A 74 -8.41 -4.46 -1.97
C ASN A 74 -9.14 -5.80 -1.81
N ALA A 75 -10.47 -5.77 -1.93
CA ALA A 75 -11.32 -6.93 -1.70
C ALA A 75 -11.09 -8.12 -2.68
N GLU A 76 -10.52 -7.90 -3.86
CA GLU A 76 -10.18 -8.99 -4.77
C GLU A 76 -9.07 -9.89 -4.20
N TYR A 77 -8.14 -9.31 -3.44
CA TYR A 77 -7.07 -10.03 -2.77
C TYR A 77 -7.52 -10.48 -1.37
N VAL A 78 -8.10 -9.58 -0.57
CA VAL A 78 -8.45 -9.88 0.83
C VAL A 78 -9.61 -10.87 0.94
N LEU A 79 -10.63 -10.75 0.08
CA LEU A 79 -11.88 -11.52 0.16
C LEU A 79 -12.09 -12.47 -1.01
N GLY A 80 -11.32 -12.35 -2.10
CA GLY A 80 -11.55 -13.13 -3.31
C GLY A 80 -12.82 -12.73 -4.06
N LEU A 81 -13.28 -11.49 -3.90
CA LEU A 81 -14.50 -11.00 -4.51
C LEU A 81 -14.20 -9.82 -5.44
N SER A 82 -14.73 -9.90 -6.67
CA SER A 82 -14.66 -8.79 -7.61
C SER A 82 -15.57 -7.65 -7.16
N LYS A 83 -15.31 -6.44 -7.66
CA LYS A 83 -16.19 -5.28 -7.43
C LYS A 83 -17.66 -5.53 -7.80
N ASP A 84 -17.90 -6.35 -8.81
CA ASP A 84 -19.23 -6.65 -9.33
C ASP A 84 -19.90 -7.72 -8.46
N MET A 85 -19.12 -8.70 -7.97
CA MET A 85 -19.57 -9.70 -7.01
C MET A 85 -19.97 -9.06 -5.67
N ILE A 86 -19.19 -8.11 -5.15
CA ILE A 86 -19.51 -7.43 -3.89
C ILE A 86 -20.87 -6.71 -3.99
N LYS A 87 -21.09 -6.00 -5.11
CA LYS A 87 -22.37 -5.33 -5.38
C LYS A 87 -23.52 -6.33 -5.55
N ALA A 88 -23.28 -7.41 -6.28
CA ALA A 88 -24.28 -8.46 -6.49
C ALA A 88 -24.71 -9.13 -5.17
N LEU A 89 -23.75 -9.43 -4.27
CA LEU A 89 -24.03 -9.96 -2.94
C LEU A 89 -24.84 -8.99 -2.08
N HIS A 90 -24.51 -7.69 -2.12
CA HIS A 90 -25.31 -6.68 -1.42
C HIS A 90 -26.74 -6.59 -1.97
N HIS A 91 -26.90 -6.55 -3.30
CA HIS A 91 -28.22 -6.53 -3.93
C HIS A 91 -29.03 -7.78 -3.60
N ALA A 92 -28.42 -8.96 -3.68
CA ALA A 92 -29.09 -10.22 -3.35
C ALA A 92 -29.57 -10.28 -1.89
N ALA A 93 -28.78 -9.75 -0.95
CA ALA A 93 -29.18 -9.62 0.44
C ALA A 93 -30.37 -8.66 0.62
N ASP A 94 -30.41 -7.55 -0.13
CA ASP A 94 -31.48 -6.55 -0.06
C ASP A 94 -32.79 -7.01 -0.74
N THR A 95 -32.71 -7.76 -1.85
CA THR A 95 -33.87 -8.12 -2.68
C THR A 95 -34.32 -9.59 -2.54
N GLY A 96 -33.56 -10.42 -1.83
CA GLY A 96 -33.83 -11.86 -1.69
C GLY A 96 -33.64 -12.66 -2.99
N THR A 97 -32.97 -12.10 -4.01
CA THR A 97 -32.69 -12.80 -5.27
C THR A 97 -31.49 -13.74 -5.15
N PRO A 98 -31.42 -14.83 -5.95
CA PRO A 98 -30.28 -15.73 -5.98
C PRO A 98 -28.97 -14.98 -6.29
N CYS A 99 -27.92 -15.26 -5.53
CA CYS A 99 -26.59 -14.69 -5.77
C CYS A 99 -26.01 -15.23 -7.09
N PRO A 100 -25.48 -14.37 -7.98
CA PRO A 100 -24.71 -14.83 -9.13
C PRO A 100 -23.45 -15.53 -8.65
N VAL A 101 -23.24 -16.78 -9.08
CA VAL A 101 -22.01 -17.54 -8.78
C VAL A 101 -21.12 -17.51 -10.01
N GLU A 102 -20.32 -16.46 -10.13
CA GLU A 102 -19.29 -16.40 -11.16
C GLU A 102 -17.91 -16.27 -10.50
N THR A 103 -17.11 -17.33 -10.64
CA THR A 103 -15.76 -17.38 -10.06
C THR A 103 -14.76 -16.90 -11.10
N ASP A 104 -14.27 -15.67 -10.96
CA ASP A 104 -13.20 -15.14 -11.81
C ASP A 104 -11.86 -15.78 -11.40
N ALA A 105 -11.28 -16.60 -12.28
CA ALA A 105 -10.00 -17.28 -12.05
C ALA A 105 -8.85 -16.32 -11.69
N LYS A 106 -8.87 -15.07 -12.20
CA LYS A 106 -7.86 -14.06 -11.85
C LYS A 106 -8.06 -13.57 -10.42
N VAL A 107 -9.30 -13.35 -9.98
CA VAL A 107 -9.60 -12.94 -8.60
C VAL A 107 -9.28 -14.08 -7.63
N ALA A 108 -9.62 -15.32 -7.97
CA ALA A 108 -9.23 -16.49 -7.19
C ALA A 108 -7.70 -16.62 -7.05
N CYS A 109 -6.95 -16.35 -8.13
CA CYS A 109 -5.48 -16.34 -8.10
C CYS A 109 -4.92 -15.23 -7.18
N LYS A 110 -5.47 -14.02 -7.26
CA LYS A 110 -5.09 -12.89 -6.38
C LYS A 110 -5.29 -13.24 -4.91
N HIS A 111 -6.47 -13.76 -4.57
CA HIS A 111 -6.81 -14.16 -3.23
C HIS A 111 -5.91 -15.27 -2.70
N ARG A 112 -5.69 -16.32 -3.49
CA ARG A 112 -4.78 -17.41 -3.14
C ARG A 112 -3.37 -16.90 -2.80
N LEU A 113 -2.80 -16.02 -3.63
CA LEU A 113 -1.48 -15.45 -3.37
C LEU A 113 -1.44 -14.60 -2.09
N PHE A 114 -2.52 -13.85 -1.81
CA PHE A 114 -2.64 -13.10 -0.56
C PHE A 114 -2.63 -14.02 0.66
N VAL A 115 -3.42 -15.09 0.63
CA VAL A 115 -3.48 -16.10 1.71
C VAL A 115 -2.15 -16.85 1.86
N GLU A 116 -1.48 -17.20 0.75
CA GLU A 116 -0.14 -17.79 0.78
C GLU A 116 0.87 -16.88 1.46
N LYS A 117 0.84 -15.56 1.18
CA LYS A 117 1.70 -14.58 1.83
C LYS A 117 1.42 -14.46 3.33
N VAL A 118 0.15 -14.51 3.74
CA VAL A 118 -0.24 -14.54 5.16
C VAL A 118 0.32 -15.79 5.85
N ASN A 119 0.17 -16.96 5.23
CA ASN A 119 0.66 -18.22 5.78
C ASN A 119 2.19 -18.28 5.86
N GLU A 120 2.89 -17.70 4.88
CA GLU A 120 4.35 -17.54 4.91
C GLU A 120 4.79 -16.70 6.11
N LEU A 121 4.12 -15.57 6.38
CA LEU A 121 4.42 -14.71 7.52
C LEU A 121 4.14 -15.42 8.85
N ALA A 122 2.99 -16.09 8.98
CA ALA A 122 2.66 -16.87 10.17
C ALA A 122 3.66 -18.02 10.42
N GLY A 123 4.15 -18.67 9.36
CA GLY A 123 5.18 -19.71 9.46
C GLY A 123 6.56 -19.16 9.82
N LYS A 124 6.94 -17.98 9.30
CA LYS A 124 8.23 -17.34 9.59
C LYS A 124 8.29 -16.74 11.00
N TYR A 125 7.16 -16.28 11.54
CA TYR A 125 7.04 -15.68 12.86
C TYR A 125 6.03 -16.45 13.72
N PRO A 126 6.35 -17.68 14.17
CA PRO A 126 5.40 -18.53 14.90
C PRO A 126 4.97 -17.97 16.26
N GLY A 127 5.74 -17.05 16.83
CA GLY A 127 5.41 -16.34 18.07
C GLY A 127 4.46 -15.15 17.88
N ASN A 128 4.22 -14.72 16.63
CA ASN A 128 3.38 -13.57 16.35
C ASN A 128 1.90 -13.97 16.37
N GLU A 129 1.17 -13.55 17.42
CA GLU A 129 -0.25 -13.86 17.56
C GLU A 129 -1.09 -13.21 16.44
N SER A 130 -0.72 -12.02 15.98
CA SER A 130 -1.44 -11.28 14.94
C SER A 130 -1.43 -12.03 13.61
N PHE A 131 -0.25 -12.48 13.14
CA PHE A 131 -0.13 -13.21 11.88
C PHE A 131 -0.84 -14.57 11.96
N ARG A 132 -0.71 -15.26 13.09
CA ARG A 132 -1.41 -16.53 13.32
C ARG A 132 -2.93 -16.36 13.30
N ALA A 133 -3.47 -15.30 13.91
CA ALA A 133 -4.90 -15.02 13.90
C ALA A 133 -5.43 -14.80 12.47
N VAL A 134 -4.71 -14.03 11.63
CA VAL A 134 -5.10 -13.82 10.23
C VAL A 134 -5.00 -15.12 9.41
N ALA A 135 -4.00 -15.96 9.65
CA ALA A 135 -3.91 -17.27 9.02
C ALA A 135 -5.11 -18.18 9.40
N LEU A 136 -5.47 -18.23 10.69
CA LEU A 136 -6.62 -18.99 11.18
C LEU A 136 -7.96 -18.45 10.65
N PHE A 137 -8.08 -17.14 10.46
CA PHE A 137 -9.24 -16.52 9.83
C PHE A 137 -9.49 -17.07 8.42
N TYR A 138 -8.43 -17.27 7.65
CA TYR A 138 -8.52 -17.87 6.31
C TYR A 138 -8.75 -19.38 6.35
N ASP A 139 -8.06 -20.11 7.24
CA ASP A 139 -8.25 -21.55 7.43
C ASP A 139 -9.71 -21.90 7.77
N ARG A 140 -10.33 -21.11 8.65
CA ARG A 140 -11.74 -21.22 9.05
C ARG A 140 -12.72 -20.61 8.05
N GLN A 141 -12.24 -20.09 6.92
CA GLN A 141 -13.03 -19.46 5.86
C GLN A 141 -13.94 -18.32 6.33
N GLN A 142 -13.54 -17.59 7.38
CA GLN A 142 -14.35 -16.56 8.03
C GLN A 142 -14.64 -15.36 7.11
N HIS A 143 -13.78 -15.11 6.12
CA HIS A 143 -14.00 -14.11 5.07
C HIS A 143 -15.30 -14.31 4.27
N LYS A 144 -15.86 -15.52 4.25
CA LYS A 144 -17.12 -15.80 3.56
C LYS A 144 -18.35 -15.28 4.29
N SER A 145 -18.25 -15.04 5.60
CA SER A 145 -19.33 -14.49 6.44
C SER A 145 -19.32 -12.95 6.48
N LEU A 146 -18.27 -12.31 5.93
CA LEU A 146 -18.17 -10.85 5.88
C LEU A 146 -19.35 -10.14 5.18
N PRO A 147 -20.01 -10.72 4.14
CA PRO A 147 -21.21 -10.13 3.54
C PRO A 147 -22.40 -9.90 4.49
N GLU A 148 -22.42 -10.58 5.64
CA GLU A 148 -23.47 -10.42 6.65
C GLU A 148 -23.21 -9.22 7.58
N ASP A 149 -22.01 -8.61 7.53
CA ASP A 149 -21.66 -7.47 8.36
C ASP A 149 -22.45 -6.20 7.98
N PRO A 150 -22.96 -5.41 8.94
CA PRO A 150 -23.71 -4.18 8.66
C PRO A 150 -22.96 -3.13 7.81
N LEU A 151 -21.63 -3.14 7.82
CA LEU A 151 -20.78 -2.25 7.00
C LEU A 151 -20.55 -2.79 5.58
N TRP A 152 -21.02 -3.99 5.25
CA TRP A 152 -20.93 -4.54 3.90
C TRP A 152 -21.52 -3.59 2.84
N LYS A 153 -22.66 -2.94 3.17
CA LYS A 153 -23.29 -1.93 2.31
C LYS A 153 -22.34 -0.78 1.95
N GLU A 154 -21.50 -0.35 2.88
CA GLU A 154 -20.56 0.75 2.67
C GLU A 154 -19.37 0.29 1.82
N LEU A 155 -18.91 -0.96 2.01
CA LEU A 155 -17.94 -1.58 1.11
C LEU A 155 -18.50 -1.73 -0.31
N ALA A 156 -19.76 -2.15 -0.46
CA ALA A 156 -20.41 -2.31 -1.76
C ALA A 156 -20.57 -0.98 -2.53
N ARG A 157 -20.73 0.15 -1.82
CA ARG A 157 -20.71 1.49 -2.42
C ARG A 157 -19.34 1.84 -3.02
N LYS A 158 -18.23 1.42 -2.40
CA LYS A 158 -16.85 1.67 -2.86
C LYS A 158 -16.00 0.40 -2.76
N PRO A 159 -16.19 -0.58 -3.67
CA PRO A 159 -15.58 -1.91 -3.54
C PRO A 159 -14.07 -1.95 -3.83
N THR A 160 -13.49 -0.83 -4.28
CA THR A 160 -12.06 -0.73 -4.64
C THR A 160 -11.20 -0.18 -3.49
N VAL A 161 -11.76 0.01 -2.30
CA VAL A 161 -11.02 0.47 -1.12
C VAL A 161 -10.10 -0.62 -0.57
N ASN A 162 -9.09 -0.20 0.18
CA ASN A 162 -8.21 -1.13 0.87
C ASN A 162 -8.81 -1.58 2.22
N LEU A 163 -8.55 -2.83 2.55
CA LEU A 163 -8.87 -3.50 3.79
C LEU A 163 -7.58 -3.97 4.48
N SER A 164 -7.62 -4.09 5.80
CA SER A 164 -6.59 -4.76 6.61
C SER A 164 -7.26 -5.48 7.80
N PHE A 165 -6.47 -5.99 8.73
CA PHE A 165 -6.92 -6.78 9.86
C PHE A 165 -6.52 -6.11 11.17
N GLN A 166 -7.28 -6.37 12.23
CA GLN A 166 -6.87 -6.05 13.59
C GLN A 166 -7.36 -7.15 14.52
N VAL A 167 -6.46 -7.62 15.38
CA VAL A 167 -6.80 -8.63 16.40
C VAL A 167 -7.39 -7.92 17.61
N ARG A 168 -8.49 -8.45 18.15
CA ARG A 168 -9.16 -7.89 19.32
C ARG A 168 -8.20 -7.81 20.51
N GLY A 169 -8.14 -6.63 21.13
CA GLY A 169 -7.23 -6.33 22.24
C GLY A 169 -5.86 -5.80 21.82
N HIS A 170 -5.58 -5.67 20.52
CA HIS A 170 -4.42 -4.94 20.00
C HIS A 170 -4.86 -3.55 19.52
N ASP A 171 -4.02 -2.53 19.74
CA ASP A 171 -4.34 -1.14 19.35
C ASP A 171 -4.10 -0.83 17.87
N GLU A 172 -3.21 -1.60 17.24
CA GLU A 172 -2.77 -1.40 15.85
C GLU A 172 -3.32 -2.47 14.90
N ILE A 173 -3.38 -2.11 13.61
CA ILE A 173 -3.70 -3.08 12.56
C ILE A 173 -2.51 -4.03 12.34
N VAL A 174 -2.79 -5.25 11.89
CA VAL A 174 -1.76 -6.28 11.67
C VAL A 174 -0.73 -5.85 10.62
N ALA A 175 -1.10 -4.96 9.69
CA ALA A 175 -0.15 -4.39 8.71
C ALA A 175 0.86 -3.38 9.29
N GLN A 176 0.75 -3.02 10.57
CA GLN A 176 1.72 -2.19 11.31
C GLN A 176 2.59 -3.00 12.28
N ASP A 177 2.38 -4.32 12.35
CA ASP A 177 3.06 -5.18 13.32
C ASP A 177 4.59 -5.06 13.21
N ALA A 178 5.26 -4.95 14.35
CA ALA A 178 6.70 -4.69 14.43
C ALA A 178 7.56 -5.78 13.77
N ASP A 179 7.10 -7.04 13.77
CA ASP A 179 7.83 -8.15 13.12
C ASP A 179 7.95 -7.96 11.60
N LEU A 180 7.12 -7.10 11.00
CA LEU A 180 7.26 -6.71 9.60
C LEU A 180 8.51 -5.88 9.34
N GLN A 181 9.09 -5.20 10.34
CA GLN A 181 10.30 -4.39 10.15
C GLN A 181 11.47 -5.29 9.73
N ASP A 182 11.69 -6.38 10.47
CA ASP A 182 12.71 -7.38 10.16
C ASP A 182 12.40 -8.09 8.85
N TYR A 183 11.11 -8.36 8.57
CA TYR A 183 10.70 -8.95 7.30
C TYR A 183 11.09 -8.06 6.11
N VAL A 184 10.76 -6.77 6.16
CA VAL A 184 11.07 -5.79 5.10
C VAL A 184 12.57 -5.54 4.97
N ALA A 185 13.29 -5.45 6.09
CA ALA A 185 14.74 -5.33 6.09
C ALA A 185 15.40 -6.54 5.41
N SER A 186 14.93 -7.76 5.73
CA SER A 186 15.44 -9.00 5.12
C SER A 186 15.16 -9.11 3.61
N MET A 187 14.09 -8.47 3.11
CA MET A 187 13.83 -8.39 1.66
C MET A 187 14.75 -7.36 0.97
N SER A 188 15.17 -6.32 1.70
CA SER A 188 16.02 -5.27 1.16
C SER A 188 17.47 -5.73 0.93
N HIS A 189 17.98 -6.66 1.77
CA HIS A 189 19.35 -7.19 1.71
C HIS A 189 19.58 -8.37 0.75
N ARG A 190 18.53 -8.93 0.14
CA ARG A 190 18.69 -9.95 -0.91
C ARG A 190 19.22 -9.29 -2.18
N GLY A 191 20.54 -9.08 -2.26
CA GLY A 191 21.23 -8.46 -3.39
C GLY A 191 22.47 -7.62 -3.05
N ASP A 192 22.84 -7.45 -1.77
CA ASP A 192 24.03 -6.67 -1.34
C ASP A 192 25.35 -7.44 -1.57
N GLY A 193 25.59 -7.88 -2.80
CA GLY A 193 26.97 -8.12 -3.24
C GLY A 193 27.63 -6.75 -3.46
N ASP A 194 28.64 -6.42 -2.66
CA ASP A 194 29.37 -5.13 -2.66
C ASP A 194 30.13 -4.82 -3.98
N ALA A 195 30.06 -5.71 -4.98
CA ALA A 195 30.72 -5.52 -6.26
C ALA A 195 29.78 -4.83 -7.27
N ASP A 196 30.06 -3.56 -7.52
CA ASP A 196 29.56 -2.74 -8.66
C ASP A 196 28.14 -2.16 -8.57
N LEU A 197 27.73 -1.69 -7.38
CA LEU A 197 26.51 -0.90 -7.23
C LEU A 197 26.58 0.45 -7.98
N PRO A 198 25.51 0.84 -8.71
CA PRO A 198 25.47 2.12 -9.40
C PRO A 198 25.37 3.30 -8.43
N VAL A 199 25.77 4.49 -8.89
CA VAL A 199 25.63 5.73 -8.12
C VAL A 199 24.19 6.23 -8.22
N CYS A 200 23.56 6.46 -7.07
CA CYS A 200 22.23 7.05 -7.02
C CYS A 200 22.25 8.50 -7.53
N LEU A 201 21.41 8.82 -8.52
CA LEU A 201 21.29 10.16 -9.11
C LEU A 201 20.72 11.23 -8.17
N VAL A 202 20.13 10.83 -7.03
CA VAL A 202 19.59 11.76 -6.02
C VAL A 202 20.59 11.99 -4.91
N THR A 203 21.21 10.94 -4.36
CA THR A 203 22.08 11.06 -3.18
C THR A 203 23.56 11.17 -3.52
N GLY A 204 23.97 10.77 -4.73
CA GLY A 204 25.38 10.66 -5.12
C GLY A 204 26.12 9.47 -4.48
N ARG A 205 25.44 8.63 -3.70
CA ARG A 205 26.02 7.45 -3.03
C ARG A 205 25.77 6.19 -3.86
N LYS A 206 26.68 5.21 -3.79
CA LYS A 206 26.45 3.87 -4.36
C LYS A 206 25.38 3.15 -3.54
N ALA A 207 24.36 2.60 -4.21
CA ALA A 207 23.27 1.91 -3.56
C ALA A 207 22.46 1.07 -4.55
N LEU A 208 21.73 0.07 -4.04
CA LEU A 208 20.78 -0.70 -4.83
C LEU A 208 19.67 0.20 -5.40
N PRO A 209 19.51 0.26 -6.73
CA PRO A 209 18.48 1.06 -7.35
C PRO A 209 17.09 0.45 -7.16
N ALA A 210 16.07 1.31 -7.09
CA ALA A 210 14.68 0.91 -7.24
C ALA A 210 14.41 0.60 -8.72
N GLU A 211 14.08 -0.66 -9.04
CA GLU A 211 13.70 -1.05 -10.40
C GLU A 211 12.39 -0.37 -10.83
N VAL A 212 11.46 -0.24 -9.88
CA VAL A 212 10.13 0.32 -10.07
C VAL A 212 9.84 1.28 -8.92
N THR A 213 9.38 2.49 -9.24
CA THR A 213 9.04 3.48 -8.22
C THR A 213 7.58 3.33 -7.74
N SER A 214 7.31 3.91 -6.58
CA SER A 214 6.02 4.02 -5.93
C SER A 214 5.08 4.90 -6.74
N SER A 215 3.79 4.60 -6.68
CA SER A 215 2.79 5.45 -7.32
C SER A 215 2.63 6.77 -6.58
N THR A 216 2.62 7.86 -7.33
CA THR A 216 2.45 9.24 -6.86
C THR A 216 1.42 9.92 -7.76
N PRO A 217 0.13 9.50 -7.69
CA PRO A 217 -0.89 10.02 -8.58
C PRO A 217 -1.14 11.49 -8.30
N ILE A 218 -1.00 12.31 -9.34
CA ILE A 218 -1.37 13.74 -9.34
C ILE A 218 -2.80 13.90 -9.86
N TYR A 219 -3.39 15.08 -9.66
CA TYR A 219 -4.74 15.38 -10.14
C TYR A 219 -4.90 15.03 -11.63
N GLN A 220 -6.02 14.35 -11.97
CA GLN A 220 -6.34 13.82 -13.32
C GLN A 220 -5.42 12.73 -13.88
N SER A 221 -4.44 12.24 -13.11
CA SER A 221 -3.63 11.09 -13.53
C SER A 221 -4.29 9.75 -13.18
N LYS A 222 -3.78 8.66 -13.78
CA LYS A 222 -4.18 7.30 -13.39
C LYS A 222 -3.75 7.03 -11.95
N ALA A 223 -4.53 6.24 -11.22
CA ALA A 223 -4.21 5.86 -9.84
C ALA A 223 -2.85 5.14 -9.68
N THR A 224 -2.30 4.57 -10.76
CA THR A 224 -1.01 3.89 -10.82
C THR A 224 0.12 4.76 -11.38
N ALA A 225 -0.13 6.05 -11.62
CA ALA A 225 0.87 6.96 -12.16
C ALA A 225 2.05 7.13 -11.19
N LYS A 226 3.25 7.28 -11.76
CA LYS A 226 4.53 7.40 -11.05
C LYS A 226 5.24 8.65 -11.55
N LEU A 227 5.93 9.36 -10.66
CA LEU A 227 6.69 10.55 -11.04
C LEU A 227 7.86 10.21 -11.97
N VAL A 228 8.56 9.10 -11.71
CA VAL A 228 9.63 8.57 -12.56
C VAL A 228 9.21 7.17 -12.99
N ALA A 229 9.10 6.93 -14.30
CA ALA A 229 8.69 5.63 -14.82
C ALA A 229 9.43 5.30 -16.11
N PHE A 230 9.69 4.01 -16.29
CA PHE A 230 10.31 3.44 -17.49
C PHE A 230 9.34 2.43 -18.08
N GLN A 231 9.08 2.53 -19.39
CA GLN A 231 8.34 1.50 -20.09
C GLN A 231 9.27 0.32 -20.39
N VAL A 232 8.74 -0.90 -20.35
CA VAL A 232 9.45 -2.11 -20.78
C VAL A 232 9.10 -2.44 -22.23
N ASN A 233 10.01 -3.13 -22.94
CA ASN A 233 9.78 -3.68 -24.29
C ASN A 233 9.42 -2.67 -25.39
N SER A 234 9.84 -1.41 -25.24
CA SER A 234 9.48 -0.32 -26.17
C SER A 234 10.66 0.62 -26.47
N GLY A 235 11.88 0.08 -26.56
CA GLY A 235 13.09 0.84 -26.92
C GLY A 235 13.68 1.73 -25.81
N TYR A 236 13.22 1.58 -24.57
CA TYR A 236 13.72 2.34 -23.40
C TYR A 236 14.83 1.63 -22.63
N ASP A 237 15.16 0.40 -23.00
CA ASP A 237 16.28 -0.33 -22.43
C ASP A 237 17.56 0.17 -23.11
N SER A 238 18.35 0.97 -22.39
CA SER A 238 19.57 1.58 -22.92
C SER A 238 20.81 0.90 -22.35
N TYR A 239 21.81 0.61 -23.18
CA TYR A 239 23.09 0.03 -22.75
C TYR A 239 22.96 -1.25 -21.91
N GLY A 240 21.92 -2.07 -22.17
CA GLY A 240 21.64 -3.30 -21.43
C GLY A 240 20.88 -3.11 -20.11
N ASN A 241 20.62 -1.87 -19.70
CA ASN A 241 19.84 -1.56 -18.50
C ASN A 241 18.33 -1.67 -18.79
N ARG A 242 17.58 -2.10 -17.77
CA ARG A 242 16.12 -2.22 -17.83
C ARG A 242 15.47 -1.43 -16.70
N GLN A 243 14.28 -0.88 -16.97
CA GLN A 243 13.48 -0.13 -16.00
C GLN A 243 14.31 0.96 -15.26
N GLY A 244 14.19 1.05 -13.93
CA GLY A 244 14.89 2.01 -13.09
C GLY A 244 16.42 1.97 -13.15
N LEU A 245 17.02 0.91 -13.72
CA LEU A 245 18.47 0.85 -13.97
C LEU A 245 18.92 1.88 -15.02
N ASN A 246 18.01 2.38 -15.87
CA ASN A 246 18.32 3.43 -16.84
C ASN A 246 18.54 4.81 -16.19
N ALA A 247 18.02 5.03 -14.98
CA ALA A 247 18.34 6.21 -14.17
C ALA A 247 18.40 5.79 -12.69
N PRO A 248 19.55 5.27 -12.23
CA PRO A 248 19.66 4.64 -10.92
C PRO A 248 19.28 5.60 -9.78
N ILE A 249 18.20 5.29 -9.09
CA ILE A 249 17.79 5.97 -7.85
C ILE A 249 17.72 4.93 -6.75
N SER A 250 18.40 5.14 -5.63
CA SER A 250 18.41 4.18 -4.52
C SER A 250 17.00 3.95 -4.00
N ARG A 251 16.74 2.75 -3.48
CA ARG A 251 15.46 2.43 -2.83
C ARG A 251 15.12 3.39 -1.69
N GLU A 252 16.12 3.81 -0.91
CA GLU A 252 15.98 4.84 0.12
C GLU A 252 15.51 6.18 -0.47
N ALA A 253 16.22 6.67 -1.49
CA ALA A 253 15.92 7.97 -2.08
C ALA A 253 14.58 7.98 -2.80
N GLU A 254 14.28 6.89 -3.51
CA GLU A 254 12.95 6.62 -4.06
C GLU A 254 11.87 6.71 -3.00
N SER A 255 12.13 6.10 -1.84
CA SER A 255 11.15 6.08 -0.77
C SER A 255 10.91 7.46 -0.18
N ALA A 256 11.98 8.20 0.10
CA ALA A 256 11.94 9.54 0.64
C ALA A 256 11.20 10.52 -0.29
N TYR A 257 11.59 10.62 -1.57
CA TYR A 257 10.97 11.60 -2.46
C TYR A 257 9.50 11.28 -2.76
N THR A 258 9.12 9.99 -2.79
CA THR A 258 7.72 9.61 -3.05
C THR A 258 6.83 9.83 -1.84
N ASN A 259 7.31 9.55 -0.62
CA ASN A 259 6.57 9.87 0.61
C ASN A 259 6.40 11.38 0.78
N ALA A 260 7.47 12.16 0.58
CA ALA A 260 7.40 13.63 0.55
C ALA A 260 6.35 14.15 -0.43
N LEU A 261 6.35 13.66 -1.67
CA LEU A 261 5.40 14.12 -2.67
C LEU A 261 3.96 13.69 -2.32
N LYS A 262 3.74 12.47 -1.85
CA LYS A 262 2.41 12.01 -1.40
C LYS A 262 1.89 12.87 -0.25
N HIS A 263 2.75 13.24 0.69
CA HIS A 263 2.42 14.14 1.79
C HIS A 263 1.97 15.50 1.24
N LEU A 264 2.80 16.13 0.41
CA LEU A 264 2.49 17.43 -0.19
C LEU A 264 1.23 17.42 -1.06
N LEU A 265 0.88 16.29 -1.68
CA LEU A 265 -0.35 16.12 -2.47
C LEU A 265 -1.59 15.78 -1.62
N ASP A 266 -1.44 15.49 -0.34
CA ASP A 266 -2.57 15.22 0.54
C ASP A 266 -3.41 16.50 0.69
N ARG A 267 -4.73 16.38 0.55
CA ARG A 267 -5.67 17.51 0.68
C ARG A 267 -5.57 18.22 2.04
N ARG A 268 -5.07 17.53 3.07
CA ARG A 268 -4.89 18.04 4.43
C ARG A 268 -3.52 18.66 4.67
N SER A 269 -2.57 18.55 3.74
CA SER A 269 -1.24 19.16 3.90
C SER A 269 -1.30 20.69 3.92
N GLY A 270 -2.31 21.31 3.28
CA GLY A 270 -2.31 22.76 3.07
C GLY A 270 -1.22 23.26 2.10
N ASN A 271 -0.31 22.38 1.67
CA ASN A 271 0.85 22.65 0.83
C ASN A 271 0.62 22.36 -0.66
N ASN A 272 -0.65 22.29 -1.08
CA ASN A 272 -1.02 22.17 -2.48
C ASN A 272 -2.25 22.98 -2.85
N PHE A 273 -2.33 23.34 -4.13
CA PHE A 273 -3.55 23.85 -4.76
C PHE A 273 -3.57 23.47 -6.24
N ILE A 274 -4.76 23.59 -6.87
CA ILE A 274 -4.98 23.24 -8.27
C ILE A 274 -5.43 24.48 -9.03
N VAL A 275 -4.81 24.76 -10.18
CA VAL A 275 -5.25 25.78 -11.15
C VAL A 275 -5.43 25.11 -12.50
N GLY A 276 -6.67 25.08 -12.99
CA GLY A 276 -7.02 24.36 -14.23
C GLY A 276 -6.71 22.87 -14.12
N ASN A 277 -5.76 22.39 -14.93
CA ASN A 277 -5.28 21.00 -14.93
C ASN A 277 -3.90 20.82 -14.27
N ARG A 278 -3.39 21.85 -13.56
CA ARG A 278 -2.06 21.83 -12.93
C ARG A 278 -2.20 21.74 -11.42
N THR A 279 -1.43 20.83 -10.83
CA THR A 279 -1.25 20.77 -9.37
C THR A 279 0.02 21.52 -9.01
N PHE A 280 -0.08 22.46 -8.07
CA PHE A 280 1.04 23.17 -7.48
C PHE A 280 1.27 22.59 -6.09
N VAL A 281 2.52 22.28 -5.78
CA VAL A 281 2.97 21.87 -4.45
C VAL A 281 4.08 22.82 -4.02
N PHE A 282 4.12 23.18 -2.74
CA PHE A 282 5.10 24.11 -2.20
C PHE A 282 5.51 23.70 -0.79
N TRP A 283 6.75 24.01 -0.42
CA TRP A 283 7.28 23.74 0.92
C TRP A 283 8.43 24.71 1.21
N ALA A 284 8.79 24.82 2.48
CA ALA A 284 9.95 25.59 2.90
C ALA A 284 11.20 24.71 2.93
N SER A 285 12.36 25.26 2.54
CA SER A 285 13.63 24.52 2.55
C SER A 285 14.35 24.54 3.89
N SER A 286 14.03 25.48 4.80
CA SER A 286 14.61 25.60 6.15
C SER A 286 13.73 24.91 7.20
N ASP A 287 14.33 24.49 8.32
CA ASP A 287 13.63 23.89 9.47
C ASP A 287 13.38 24.90 10.61
N ASP A 288 13.21 26.17 10.24
CA ASP A 288 12.89 27.21 11.22
C ASP A 288 11.42 27.11 11.67
N GLU A 289 11.10 27.83 12.75
CA GLU A 289 9.76 27.85 13.33
C GLU A 289 8.71 28.36 12.33
N ALA A 290 9.05 29.37 11.52
CA ALA A 290 8.16 29.91 10.50
C ALA A 290 7.82 28.85 9.43
N SER A 291 8.83 28.12 8.97
CA SER A 291 8.69 27.04 7.98
C SER A 291 7.80 25.93 8.50
N ARG A 292 8.02 25.48 9.74
CA ARG A 292 7.19 24.46 10.39
C ARG A 292 5.74 24.92 10.62
N SER A 293 5.49 26.22 10.76
CA SER A 293 4.14 26.77 10.92
C SER A 293 3.32 26.83 9.63
N THR A 294 3.99 26.73 8.47
CA THR A 294 3.38 26.80 7.13
C THR A 294 3.15 25.43 6.48
N GLU A 295 3.40 24.36 7.22
CA GLU A 295 3.26 22.94 6.87
C GLU A 295 2.20 22.26 7.73
#